data_AF-A0A2N0P8N4-F1
#
_entry.id   AF-A0A2N0P8N4-F1
#
_cell.length_a   1.000
_cell.length_b   1.000
_cell.length_c   1.000
_cell.angle_alpha   90.00
_cell.angle_beta   90.00
_cell.angle_gamma   90.00
#
_symmetry.space_group_name_H-M   'P 1'
#
loop_
_entity.id
_entity.type
_entity.pdbx_description
1 polymer ?
#
loop_
_entity_poly.entity_id
_entity_poly.type
_entity_poly.pdbx_seq_one_letter_code
_entity_poly.pdbx_strand_id
1 'polypeptide(L)'
;YHFDHVFPPETTQEEIYEKSVENLVDKFLEGYNVTILAYGQTSSGKTHTMGTADNSSIPYHNKGIIPRAIATLFHTMNTSSLYMNRKFSIKVSFIEIYNEDLIDLLGEGEGESRPQVMIREDSKGHIYWSGLQELQVNSVDDVIAYLARGSLNRQVGATDMNAKSSRSHAIFSLTMSQQKL
;
A
#
# COMPACT_ATOMS: atom_id res chain seq x y z
N TYR A 1 20.89 20.04 -7.92
CA TYR A 1 20.08 19.38 -6.88
C TYR A 1 20.88 18.20 -6.35
N HIS A 2 20.75 17.88 -5.06
CA HIS A 2 21.40 16.72 -4.43
C HIS A 2 20.32 15.76 -3.95
N PHE A 3 20.47 14.49 -4.29
CA PHE A 3 19.60 13.38 -3.91
C PHE A 3 20.48 12.18 -3.57
N ASP A 4 20.01 11.29 -2.70
CA ASP A 4 20.73 10.05 -2.38
C ASP A 4 20.87 9.17 -3.63
N HIS A 5 19.82 9.12 -4.46
CA HIS A 5 19.79 8.39 -5.72
C HIS A 5 19.10 9.20 -6.83
N VAL A 6 19.61 9.05 -8.07
CA VAL A 6 18.99 9.57 -9.30
C VAL A 6 18.97 8.44 -10.32
N PHE A 7 17.78 8.05 -10.77
CA PHE A 7 17.59 6.90 -11.66
C PHE A 7 17.40 7.35 -13.11
N PRO A 8 18.23 6.88 -14.07
CA PRO A 8 18.00 7.13 -15.49
C PRO A 8 16.80 6.32 -16.03
N PRO A 9 16.22 6.69 -17.20
CA PRO A 9 15.03 6.05 -17.77
C PRO A 9 15.11 4.53 -17.99
N GLU A 10 16.33 3.99 -18.10
CA GLU A 10 16.64 2.59 -18.36
C GLU A 10 16.62 1.75 -17.08
N THR A 11 16.52 2.40 -15.91
CA THR A 11 16.44 1.74 -14.61
C THR A 11 15.17 0.90 -14.53
N THR A 12 15.34 -0.35 -14.14
CA THR A 12 14.23 -1.29 -13.97
C THR A 12 13.46 -1.08 -12.67
N GLN A 13 12.26 -1.65 -12.58
CA GLN A 13 11.45 -1.63 -11.34
C GLN A 13 12.17 -2.35 -10.18
N GLU A 14 12.95 -3.36 -10.50
CA GLU A 14 13.77 -4.11 -9.55
C GLU A 14 14.88 -3.23 -8.96
N GLU A 15 15.67 -2.59 -9.80
CA GLU A 15 16.76 -1.72 -9.34
C GLU A 15 16.26 -0.53 -8.52
N ILE A 16 15.08 0.04 -8.86
CA ILE A 16 14.45 1.09 -8.05
C ILE A 16 14.11 0.56 -6.66
N TYR A 17 13.52 -0.64 -6.58
CA TYR A 17 13.12 -1.27 -5.33
C TYR A 17 14.32 -1.62 -4.43
N GLU A 18 15.30 -2.34 -4.97
CA GLU A 18 16.51 -2.78 -4.24
C GLU A 18 17.28 -1.59 -3.66
N LYS A 19 17.44 -0.52 -4.45
CA LYS A 19 18.22 0.65 -4.03
C LYS A 19 17.49 1.59 -3.09
N SER A 20 16.15 1.62 -3.11
CA SER A 20 15.40 2.68 -2.42
C SER A 20 14.44 2.20 -1.34
N VAL A 21 14.04 0.93 -1.35
CA VAL A 21 12.91 0.45 -0.54
C VAL A 21 13.21 -0.83 0.24
N GLU A 22 14.00 -1.75 -0.30
CA GLU A 22 14.20 -3.08 0.31
C GLU A 22 14.59 -3.01 1.79
N ASN A 23 15.53 -2.13 2.13
CA ASN A 23 15.98 -1.90 3.51
C ASN A 23 14.88 -1.36 4.45
N LEU A 24 13.84 -0.73 3.91
CA LEU A 24 12.70 -0.25 4.70
C LEU A 24 11.78 -1.40 5.13
N VAL A 25 11.76 -2.52 4.39
CA VAL A 25 11.01 -3.72 4.78
C VAL A 25 11.60 -4.31 6.06
N ASP A 26 12.92 -4.33 6.18
CA ASP A 26 13.60 -4.76 7.41
C ASP A 26 13.25 -3.85 8.59
N LYS A 27 13.23 -2.53 8.37
CA LYS A 27 12.81 -1.57 9.40
C LYS A 27 11.36 -1.78 9.83
N PHE A 28 10.47 -2.08 8.89
CA PHE A 28 9.10 -2.43 9.22
C PHE A 28 9.01 -3.69 10.10
N LEU A 29 9.79 -4.74 9.77
CA LEU A 29 9.87 -5.97 10.58
C LEU A 29 10.50 -5.74 11.97
N GLU A 30 11.42 -4.79 12.10
CA GLU A 30 11.97 -4.34 13.39
C GLU A 30 10.94 -3.58 14.25
N GLY A 31 9.79 -3.17 13.69
CA GLY A 31 8.70 -2.48 14.38
C GLY A 31 8.66 -0.97 14.15
N TYR A 32 9.36 -0.45 13.14
CA TYR A 32 9.27 0.95 12.74
C TYR A 32 8.10 1.19 11.79
N ASN A 33 7.47 2.37 11.90
CA ASN A 33 6.52 2.84 10.89
C ASN A 33 7.28 3.34 9.67
N VAL A 34 6.88 2.87 8.49
CA VAL A 34 7.49 3.22 7.20
C VAL A 34 6.43 3.82 6.30
N THR A 35 6.80 4.86 5.55
CA THR A 35 5.92 5.48 4.55
C THR A 35 6.72 5.81 3.30
N ILE A 36 6.21 5.40 2.14
CA ILE A 36 6.82 5.64 0.83
C ILE A 36 5.87 6.54 0.05
N LEU A 37 6.36 7.68 -0.43
CA LEU A 37 5.58 8.63 -1.20
C LEU A 37 6.10 8.68 -2.63
N ALA A 38 5.18 8.54 -3.60
CA ALA A 38 5.45 8.85 -4.99
C ALA A 38 4.94 10.26 -5.30
N TYR A 39 5.86 11.18 -5.60
CA TYR A 39 5.56 12.58 -5.89
C TYR A 39 6.00 12.96 -7.31
N GLY A 40 5.19 13.78 -7.99
CA GLY A 40 5.47 14.23 -9.35
C GLY A 40 4.20 14.59 -10.13
N GLN A 41 4.38 15.21 -11.30
CA GLN A 41 3.28 15.62 -12.16
C GLN A 41 2.45 14.44 -12.70
N THR A 42 1.29 14.72 -13.30
CA THR A 42 0.48 13.66 -13.94
C THR A 42 1.29 12.98 -15.05
N SER A 43 1.11 11.67 -15.22
CA SER A 43 1.86 10.86 -16.21
C SER A 43 3.37 10.80 -16.00
N SER A 44 3.86 11.11 -14.79
CA SER A 44 5.29 11.00 -14.44
C SER A 44 5.72 9.62 -13.93
N GLY A 45 4.90 8.58 -14.10
CA GLY A 45 5.24 7.21 -13.68
C GLY A 45 4.90 6.81 -12.24
N LYS A 46 4.32 7.68 -11.39
CA LYS A 46 4.01 7.37 -9.96
C LYS A 46 3.29 6.02 -9.75
N THR A 47 2.19 5.83 -10.46
CA THR A 47 1.36 4.60 -10.39
C THR A 47 2.13 3.37 -10.84
N HIS A 48 2.95 3.51 -11.88
CA HIS A 48 3.81 2.46 -12.39
C HIS A 48 4.89 2.10 -11.39
N THR A 49 5.64 3.08 -10.89
CA THR A 49 6.71 2.85 -9.90
C THR A 49 6.17 2.24 -8.61
N MET A 50 5.05 2.73 -8.09
CA MET A 50 4.45 2.12 -6.90
C MET A 50 3.80 0.75 -7.15
N GLY A 51 3.39 0.47 -8.39
CA GLY A 51 2.64 -0.74 -8.73
C GLY A 51 1.22 -0.74 -8.16
N THR A 52 0.58 0.43 -7.94
CA THR A 52 -0.77 0.46 -7.33
C THR A 52 -1.81 -0.18 -8.25
N ALA A 53 -1.60 -0.15 -9.56
CA ALA A 53 -2.48 -0.79 -10.54
C ALA A 53 -2.07 -2.24 -10.87
N ASP A 54 -1.10 -2.81 -10.15
CA ASP A 54 -0.61 -4.14 -10.45
C ASP A 54 -1.63 -5.22 -10.09
N ASN A 55 -1.66 -6.28 -10.90
CA ASN A 55 -2.50 -7.45 -10.68
C ASN A 55 -1.68 -8.75 -10.92
N SER A 56 -2.32 -9.90 -10.75
CA SER A 56 -1.68 -11.21 -10.90
C SER A 56 -1.17 -11.50 -12.32
N SER A 57 -1.69 -10.83 -13.35
CA SER A 57 -1.27 -11.02 -14.74
C SER A 57 0.02 -10.27 -15.10
N ILE A 58 0.47 -9.31 -14.28
CA ILE A 58 1.72 -8.58 -14.52
C ILE A 58 2.92 -9.48 -14.17
N PRO A 59 3.86 -9.71 -15.12
CA PRO A 59 5.09 -10.44 -14.83
C PRO A 59 5.88 -9.82 -13.68
N TYR A 60 6.48 -10.65 -12.82
CA TYR A 60 7.17 -10.17 -11.62
C TYR A 60 8.22 -9.09 -11.89
N HIS A 61 9.00 -9.21 -12.97
CA HIS A 61 10.02 -8.22 -13.35
C HIS A 61 9.45 -6.81 -13.62
N ASN A 62 8.17 -6.71 -13.99
CA ASN A 62 7.48 -5.43 -14.22
C ASN A 62 6.70 -4.93 -13.00
N LYS A 63 6.62 -5.72 -11.92
CA LYS A 63 5.90 -5.33 -10.71
C LYS A 63 6.59 -4.15 -10.01
N GLY A 64 5.80 -3.22 -9.51
CA GLY A 64 6.29 -2.04 -8.79
C GLY A 64 6.67 -2.30 -7.34
N ILE A 65 6.85 -1.20 -6.59
CA ILE A 65 7.33 -1.22 -5.21
C ILE A 65 6.41 -2.03 -4.28
N ILE A 66 5.09 -1.81 -4.31
CA ILE A 66 4.15 -2.47 -3.37
C ILE A 66 4.25 -3.99 -3.49
N PRO A 67 4.00 -4.62 -4.65
CA PRO A 67 4.11 -6.07 -4.79
C PRO A 67 5.47 -6.64 -4.39
N ARG A 68 6.58 -5.94 -4.70
CA ARG A 68 7.94 -6.37 -4.33
C ARG A 68 8.15 -6.32 -2.82
N ALA A 69 7.78 -5.22 -2.18
CA ALA A 69 7.88 -5.06 -0.73
C ALA A 69 7.10 -6.14 0.02
N ILE A 70 5.90 -6.48 -0.47
CA ILE A 70 5.08 -7.54 0.11
C ILE A 70 5.73 -8.92 -0.09
N ALA A 71 6.26 -9.19 -1.28
CA ALA A 71 6.97 -10.44 -1.53
C ALA A 71 8.20 -10.60 -0.61
N THR A 72 9.03 -9.57 -0.48
CA THR A 72 10.16 -9.56 0.46
C THR A 72 9.69 -9.73 1.90
N LEU A 73 8.64 -9.01 2.32
CA LEU A 73 8.09 -9.11 3.68
C LEU A 73 7.70 -10.55 4.02
N PHE A 74 6.87 -11.18 3.19
CA PHE A 74 6.43 -12.56 3.40
C PHE A 74 7.58 -13.57 3.28
N HIS A 75 8.54 -13.34 2.38
CA HIS A 75 9.73 -14.17 2.31
C HIS A 75 10.53 -14.10 3.62
N THR A 76 10.88 -12.90 4.08
CA THR A 76 11.71 -12.69 5.27
C THR A 76 11.05 -13.23 6.54
N MET A 77 9.73 -13.05 6.71
CA MET A 77 9.00 -13.64 7.84
C MET A 77 9.07 -15.18 7.89
N ASN A 78 9.10 -15.84 6.73
CA ASN A 78 9.05 -17.29 6.63
C ASN A 78 10.45 -17.96 6.64
N THR A 79 11.48 -17.25 6.19
CA THR A 79 12.84 -17.83 6.02
C THR A 79 13.83 -17.41 7.10
N SER A 80 13.62 -16.25 7.74
CA SER A 80 14.57 -15.75 8.75
C SER A 80 14.38 -16.43 10.10
N SER A 81 15.46 -16.99 10.64
CA SER A 81 15.50 -17.59 11.98
C SER A 81 15.14 -16.60 13.10
N LEU A 82 15.29 -15.29 12.87
CA LEU A 82 14.92 -14.23 13.81
C LEU A 82 13.40 -14.16 14.08
N TYR A 83 12.60 -14.63 13.12
CA TYR A 83 11.14 -14.51 13.14
C TYR A 83 10.44 -15.86 13.31
N MET A 84 11.17 -16.97 13.34
CA MET A 84 10.64 -18.34 13.41
C MET A 84 9.77 -18.63 14.65
N ASN A 85 10.00 -17.91 15.75
CA ASN A 85 9.25 -18.02 17.01
C ASN A 85 8.29 -16.84 17.23
N ARG A 86 7.79 -16.22 16.15
CA ARG A 86 6.82 -15.12 16.21
C ARG A 86 5.54 -15.50 15.48
N LYS A 87 4.42 -15.00 16.00
CA LYS A 87 3.14 -14.96 15.30
C LYS A 87 2.94 -13.57 14.71
N PHE A 88 2.67 -13.53 13.41
CA PHE A 88 2.33 -12.31 12.70
C PHE A 88 0.84 -12.30 12.38
N SER A 89 0.22 -11.13 12.50
CA SER A 89 -1.11 -10.85 11.96
C SER A 89 -0.99 -9.61 11.11
N ILE A 90 -1.34 -9.74 9.83
CA ILE A 90 -1.23 -8.66 8.86
C ILE A 90 -2.63 -8.30 8.37
N LYS A 91 -2.88 -7.00 8.31
CA LYS A 91 -4.07 -6.43 7.68
C LYS A 91 -3.68 -5.41 6.62
N VAL A 92 -4.57 -5.20 5.67
CA VAL A 92 -4.45 -4.14 4.67
C VAL A 92 -5.68 -3.25 4.68
N SER A 93 -5.47 -1.99 4.32
CA SER A 93 -6.54 -1.02 4.06
C SER A 93 -6.16 -0.18 2.85
N PHE A 94 -7.14 0.30 2.09
CA PHE A 94 -6.88 1.15 0.93
C PHE A 94 -7.83 2.34 0.94
N ILE A 95 -7.28 3.55 1.03
CA ILE A 95 -8.05 4.79 1.06
C ILE A 95 -7.75 5.61 -0.18
N GLU A 96 -8.80 6.23 -0.73
CA GLU A 96 -8.68 7.38 -1.62
C GLU A 96 -9.07 8.66 -0.87
N ILE A 97 -8.23 9.68 -0.96
CA ILE A 97 -8.52 11.04 -0.51
C ILE A 97 -8.85 11.85 -1.77
N TYR A 98 -10.08 12.31 -1.88
CA TYR A 98 -10.54 13.12 -3.01
C TYR A 98 -11.36 14.30 -2.49
N ASN A 99 -10.93 15.52 -2.79
CA ASN A 99 -11.62 16.74 -2.38
C ASN A 99 -11.93 16.78 -0.87
N GLU A 100 -10.95 16.43 -0.04
CA GLU A 100 -11.05 16.29 1.43
C GLU A 100 -11.96 15.15 1.93
N ASP A 101 -12.64 14.42 1.02
CA ASP A 101 -13.42 13.23 1.38
C ASP A 101 -12.52 12.00 1.44
N LEU A 102 -12.76 11.18 2.46
CA LEU A 102 -12.08 9.90 2.70
C LEU A 102 -12.96 8.76 2.20
N ILE A 103 -12.49 8.08 1.16
CA ILE A 103 -13.21 6.99 0.51
C ILE A 103 -12.44 5.70 0.80
N ASP A 104 -13.07 4.76 1.49
CA ASP A 104 -12.56 3.39 1.57
C ASP A 104 -12.60 2.77 0.16
N LEU A 105 -11.53 2.15 -0.32
CA LEU A 105 -11.52 1.47 -1.62
C LEU A 105 -11.77 -0.04 -1.49
N LEU A 106 -11.74 -0.59 -0.26
CA LEU A 106 -12.01 -2.00 0.02
C LEU A 106 -13.36 -2.22 0.70
N GLY A 107 -13.92 -1.16 1.30
CA GLY A 107 -15.19 -1.15 2.02
C GLY A 107 -16.33 -1.79 1.22
N GLU A 108 -17.12 -2.63 1.89
CA GLU A 108 -18.32 -3.27 1.34
C GLU A 108 -19.60 -2.45 1.63
N GLY A 109 -20.63 -2.63 0.80
CA GLY A 109 -21.89 -1.87 0.87
C GLY A 109 -22.02 -0.76 -0.17
N GLU A 110 -23.24 -0.26 -0.35
CA GLU A 110 -23.59 0.77 -1.34
C GLU A 110 -24.18 2.02 -0.66
N GLY A 111 -23.83 3.20 -1.18
CA GLY A 111 -24.40 4.48 -0.75
C GLY A 111 -24.30 4.72 0.76
N GLU A 112 -25.42 5.11 1.36
CA GLU A 112 -25.52 5.47 2.78
C GLU A 112 -25.33 4.31 3.76
N SER A 113 -25.36 3.05 3.29
CA SER A 113 -25.11 1.88 4.14
C SER A 113 -23.63 1.73 4.51
N ARG A 114 -22.75 2.41 3.78
CA ARG A 114 -21.31 2.33 3.96
C ARG A 114 -20.86 3.19 5.14
N PRO A 115 -20.05 2.67 6.08
CA PRO A 115 -19.49 3.48 7.15
C PRO A 115 -18.68 4.66 6.60
N GLN A 116 -18.91 5.85 7.14
CA GLN A 116 -18.11 7.02 6.81
C GLN A 116 -16.71 6.88 7.41
N VAL A 117 -15.67 7.02 6.58
CA VAL A 117 -14.29 7.04 7.04
C VAL A 117 -13.99 8.41 7.64
N MET A 118 -13.49 8.42 8.88
CA MET A 118 -13.07 9.64 9.57
C MET A 118 -11.72 9.43 10.26
N ILE A 119 -10.94 10.50 10.35
CA ILE A 119 -9.74 10.57 11.19
C ILE A 119 -10.20 10.93 12.60
N ARG A 120 -9.77 10.13 13.59
CA ARG A 120 -10.06 10.34 15.01
C ARG A 120 -8.79 10.28 15.84
N GLU A 121 -8.85 10.84 17.04
CA GLU A 121 -7.79 10.81 18.03
C GLU A 121 -8.29 10.06 19.28
N ASP A 122 -7.51 9.09 19.76
CA ASP A 122 -7.82 8.37 21.00
C ASP A 122 -7.46 9.21 22.25
N SER A 123 -7.79 8.73 23.44
CA SER A 123 -7.50 9.43 24.70
C SER A 123 -6.00 9.58 25.02
N LYS A 124 -5.13 8.94 24.25
CA LYS A 124 -3.66 8.99 24.37
C LYS A 124 -3.03 9.86 23.27
N GLY A 125 -3.83 10.46 22.39
CA GLY A 125 -3.36 11.27 21.28
C GLY A 125 -2.99 10.48 20.02
N HIS A 126 -3.31 9.18 19.95
CA HIS A 126 -3.05 8.40 18.75
C HIS A 126 -4.13 8.63 17.71
N ILE A 127 -3.69 8.95 16.50
CA ILE A 127 -4.56 9.11 15.34
C ILE A 127 -4.94 7.73 14.78
N TYR A 128 -6.23 7.51 14.55
CA TYR A 128 -6.76 6.28 13.97
C TYR A 128 -7.92 6.55 13.01
N TRP A 129 -8.20 5.59 12.14
CA TRP A 129 -9.32 5.64 11.20
C TRP A 129 -10.55 5.00 11.83
N SER A 130 -11.68 5.71 11.87
CA SER A 130 -12.98 5.11 12.17
C SER A 130 -13.76 4.85 10.89
N GLY A 131 -14.44 3.72 10.78
CA GLY A 131 -15.23 3.35 9.60
C GLY A 131 -14.42 2.76 8.44
N LEU A 132 -13.08 2.77 8.52
CA LEU A 132 -12.20 2.12 7.56
C LEU A 132 -12.19 0.60 7.75
N GLN A 133 -12.38 -0.15 6.66
CA GLN A 133 -12.25 -1.60 6.69
C GLN A 133 -10.77 -2.02 6.62
N GLU A 134 -10.34 -2.77 7.63
CA GLU A 134 -9.04 -3.46 7.62
C GLU A 134 -9.25 -4.95 7.34
N LEU A 135 -8.69 -5.44 6.24
CA LEU A 135 -8.85 -6.83 5.80
C LEU A 135 -7.62 -7.65 6.15
N GLN A 136 -7.83 -8.79 6.81
CA GLN A 136 -6.74 -9.72 7.13
C GLN A 136 -6.19 -10.38 5.85
N VAL A 137 -4.88 -10.50 5.78
CA VAL A 137 -4.16 -11.17 4.68
C VAL A 137 -3.21 -12.21 5.24
N ASN A 138 -3.06 -13.33 4.53
CA ASN A 138 -2.22 -14.46 4.92
C ASN A 138 -1.18 -14.81 3.85
N SER A 139 -1.27 -14.21 2.67
CA SER A 139 -0.37 -14.45 1.56
C SER A 139 -0.08 -13.19 0.74
N VAL A 140 0.96 -13.25 -0.09
CA VAL A 140 1.24 -12.23 -1.11
C VAL A 140 0.04 -12.09 -2.04
N ASP A 141 -0.58 -13.21 -2.45
CA ASP A 141 -1.71 -13.21 -3.37
C ASP A 141 -2.94 -12.51 -2.80
N ASP A 142 -3.22 -12.65 -1.50
CA ASP A 142 -4.31 -11.93 -0.83
C ASP A 142 -4.11 -10.42 -0.94
N VAL A 143 -2.88 -9.95 -0.70
CA VAL A 143 -2.55 -8.52 -0.77
C VAL A 143 -2.69 -7.99 -2.20
N ILE A 144 -2.19 -8.74 -3.19
CA ILE A 144 -2.32 -8.36 -4.60
C ILE A 144 -3.78 -8.34 -5.05
N ALA A 145 -4.61 -9.28 -4.57
CA ALA A 145 -6.03 -9.30 -4.86
C ALA A 145 -6.73 -8.05 -4.31
N TYR A 146 -6.45 -7.65 -3.07
CA TYR A 146 -7.01 -6.42 -2.50
C TYR A 146 -6.49 -5.15 -3.16
N LEU A 147 -5.20 -5.10 -3.51
CA LEU A 147 -4.62 -3.98 -4.27
C LEU A 147 -5.33 -3.80 -5.62
N ALA A 148 -5.52 -4.90 -6.36
CA ALA A 148 -6.22 -4.88 -7.64
C ALA A 148 -7.70 -4.47 -7.48
N ARG A 149 -8.41 -5.03 -6.50
CA ARG A 149 -9.81 -4.68 -6.18
C ARG A 149 -9.95 -3.18 -5.88
N GLY A 150 -9.13 -2.64 -4.98
CA GLY A 150 -9.22 -1.24 -4.61
C GLY A 150 -8.84 -0.29 -5.77
N SER A 151 -7.90 -0.69 -6.62
CA SER A 151 -7.55 0.07 -7.82
C SER A 151 -8.64 0.08 -8.87
N LEU A 152 -9.38 -1.03 -9.04
CA LEU A 152 -10.57 -1.05 -9.89
C LEU A 152 -11.67 -0.14 -9.34
N ASN A 153 -11.95 -0.21 -8.03
CA ASN A 153 -12.94 0.65 -7.38
C ASN A 153 -12.60 2.14 -7.53
N ARG A 154 -11.33 2.48 -7.38
CA ARG A 154 -10.82 3.83 -7.61
C ARG A 154 -11.05 4.31 -9.04
N GLN A 155 -10.83 3.42 -10.03
CA GLN A 155 -11.03 3.75 -11.43
C GLN A 155 -12.52 3.98 -11.77
N VAL A 156 -13.42 3.17 -11.22
CA VAL A 156 -14.88 3.31 -11.40
C VAL A 156 -15.39 4.61 -10.77
N GLY A 157 -14.96 4.94 -9.55
CA GLY A 157 -15.32 6.22 -8.92
C GLY A 157 -14.88 7.43 -9.75
N ALA A 158 -13.72 7.35 -10.42
CA ALA A 158 -13.25 8.41 -11.31
C ALA A 158 -14.06 8.55 -12.62
N THR A 159 -14.73 7.48 -13.08
CA THR A 159 -15.61 7.56 -14.27
C THR A 159 -16.98 8.16 -13.96
N ASP A 160 -17.51 7.93 -12.75
CA ASP A 160 -18.80 8.49 -12.31
C ASP A 160 -18.70 9.97 -11.93
N MET A 161 -17.51 10.42 -11.51
CA MET A 161 -17.24 11.79 -11.05
C MET A 161 -16.12 12.45 -11.86
N ASN A 162 -16.34 12.75 -13.15
CA ASN A 162 -15.46 13.60 -13.99
C ASN A 162 -13.93 13.46 -13.76
N ALA A 163 -13.38 12.32 -14.18
CA ALA A 163 -12.01 12.07 -14.66
C ALA A 163 -10.87 13.02 -14.22
N LYS A 164 -10.19 12.70 -13.10
CA LYS A 164 -8.70 12.70 -13.05
C LYS A 164 -8.13 12.06 -11.77
N SER A 165 -7.42 10.94 -11.93
CA SER A 165 -6.58 10.32 -10.88
C SER A 165 -5.42 11.21 -10.39
N SER A 166 -5.22 12.39 -11.00
CA SER A 166 -4.24 13.39 -10.56
C SER A 166 -4.71 14.25 -9.39
N ARG A 167 -6.01 14.25 -9.08
CA ARG A 167 -6.60 15.07 -8.02
C ARG A 167 -6.93 14.29 -6.76
N SER A 168 -6.75 12.97 -6.80
CA SER A 168 -6.92 12.11 -5.63
C SER A 168 -5.60 11.50 -5.21
N HIS A 169 -5.45 11.34 -3.90
CA HIS A 169 -4.34 10.62 -3.29
C HIS A 169 -4.80 9.22 -2.90
N ALA A 170 -3.97 8.22 -3.14
CA ALA A 170 -4.28 6.84 -2.80
C ALA A 170 -3.28 6.35 -1.77
N ILE A 171 -3.77 5.80 -0.66
CA ILE A 171 -2.99 5.32 0.46
C ILE A 171 -3.31 3.85 0.67
N PHE A 172 -2.36 2.98 0.28
CA PHE A 172 -2.42 1.57 0.58
C PHE A 172 -1.56 1.29 1.81
N SER A 173 -2.19 0.83 2.89
CA SER A 173 -1.51 0.61 4.17
C SER A 173 -1.48 -0.88 4.50
N LEU A 174 -0.35 -1.31 5.07
CA LEU A 174 -0.19 -2.62 5.67
C LEU A 174 0.06 -2.44 7.17
N THR A 175 -0.79 -3.05 7.99
CA THR A 175 -0.69 -3.01 9.46
C THR A 175 -0.27 -4.39 9.93
N MET A 176 0.83 -4.47 10.68
CA MET A 176 1.35 -5.72 11.22
C MET A 176 1.32 -5.70 12.75
N SER A 177 0.76 -6.76 13.33
CA SER A 177 0.92 -7.09 14.74
C SER A 177 1.84 -8.30 14.87
N GLN A 178 2.76 -8.25 15.83
CA GLN A 178 3.72 -9.31 16.10
C GLN A 178 3.66 -9.72 17.58
N GLN A 179 3.61 -11.02 17.84
CA GLN A 179 3.62 -11.59 19.18
C GLN A 179 4.70 -12.67 19.28
N LYS A 180 5.45 -12.65 20.37
CA LYS A 180 6.42 -13.71 20.69
C LYS A 180 5.66 -14.95 21.15
N LEU A 181 6.05 -16.12 20.63
CA LEU A 181 5.57 -17.42 21.10
C LEU A 181 6.11 -17.76 22.49
#